data_AF-A0A1S7LEC6-F1
#
_entry.id   AF-A0A1S7LEC6-F1
#
_cell.length_a   1.000
_cell.length_b   1.000
_cell.length_c   1.000
_cell.angle_alpha   90.00
_cell.angle_beta   90.00
_cell.angle_gamma   90.00
#
_symmetry.space_group_name_H-M   'P 1'
#
loop_
_entity.id
_entity.type
_entity.pdbx_description
1 polymer ?
#
loop_
_entity_poly.entity_id
_entity_poly.type
_entity_poly.pdbx_seq_one_letter_code
_entity_poly.pdbx_strand_id
1 'polypeptide(L)'
;MKLFKITTTLVITLLVLLMLYVGTSTGFQMAMDGLASDDSGAAMLGVIQLLLSVLFPLVAIFSALGLVKVLIARCKKRGHKGGFSCLFNEEHVGGKER
;
A
#
# COMPACT_ATOMS: atom_id res chain seq x y z
N MET A 1 -11.44 -19.08 6.71
CA MET A 1 -10.17 -18.33 6.84
C MET A 1 -9.57 -17.84 5.52
N LYS A 2 -9.69 -18.55 4.38
CA LYS A 2 -9.24 -18.02 3.06
C LYS A 2 -9.98 -16.77 2.60
N LEU A 3 -11.30 -16.71 2.85
CA LEU A 3 -12.12 -15.54 2.52
C LEU A 3 -11.61 -14.26 3.20
N PHE A 4 -11.30 -14.30 4.50
CA PHE A 4 -10.88 -13.10 5.24
C PHE A 4 -9.64 -12.41 4.65
N LYS A 5 -8.64 -13.20 4.22
CA LYS A 5 -7.42 -12.69 3.57
C LYS A 5 -7.71 -12.06 2.21
N ILE A 6 -8.56 -12.70 1.41
CA ILE A 6 -8.99 -12.17 0.11
C ILE A 6 -9.76 -10.86 0.32
N THR A 7 -10.68 -10.81 1.27
CA THR A 7 -11.46 -9.60 1.57
C THR A 7 -10.58 -8.47 2.06
N THR A 8 -9.61 -8.72 2.96
CA THR A 8 -8.71 -7.66 3.44
C THR A 8 -7.77 -7.16 2.35
N THR A 9 -7.20 -8.04 1.53
CA THR A 9 -6.39 -7.63 0.38
C THR A 9 -7.23 -6.79 -0.59
N LEU A 10 -8.45 -7.23 -0.90
CA LEU A 10 -9.34 -6.53 -1.81
C LEU A 10 -9.74 -5.14 -1.29
N VAL A 11 -10.01 -5.01 0.02
CA VAL A 11 -10.30 -3.72 0.67
C VAL A 11 -9.09 -2.78 0.63
N ILE A 12 -7.88 -3.29 0.89
CA ILE A 12 -6.65 -2.48 0.83
C ILE A 12 -6.39 -2.02 -0.61
N THR A 13 -6.51 -2.92 -1.59
CA THR A 13 -6.35 -2.58 -3.00
C THR A 13 -7.39 -1.54 -3.45
N LEU A 14 -8.64 -1.69 -3.02
CA LEU A 14 -9.71 -0.73 -3.31
C LEU A 14 -9.44 0.64 -2.68
N LEU A 15 -8.97 0.68 -1.43
CA LEU A 15 -8.58 1.92 -0.74
C LEU A 15 -7.42 2.63 -1.47
N VAL A 16 -6.41 1.88 -1.91
CA VAL A 16 -5.28 2.44 -2.68
C VAL A 16 -5.74 2.99 -4.01
N LEU A 17 -6.62 2.26 -4.72
CA LEU A 17 -7.24 2.72 -5.97
C LEU A 17 -8.05 3.99 -5.78
N LEU A 18 -8.86 4.07 -4.72
CA LEU A 18 -9.64 5.25 -4.38
C LEU A 18 -8.74 6.44 -4.04
N MET A 19 -7.70 6.25 -3.24
CA MET A 19 -6.76 7.33 -2.90
C MET A 19 -5.99 7.84 -4.12
N LEU A 20 -5.57 6.92 -5.00
CA LEU A 20 -4.96 7.28 -6.28
C LEU A 20 -5.94 8.05 -7.16
N TYR A 21 -7.16 7.55 -7.33
CA TYR A 21 -8.18 8.16 -8.19
C TYR A 21 -8.62 9.55 -7.68
N VAL A 22 -8.91 9.67 -6.39
CA VAL A 22 -9.29 10.95 -5.77
C VAL A 22 -8.12 11.92 -5.83
N GLY A 23 -6.90 11.49 -5.51
CA GLY A 23 -5.71 12.35 -5.55
C GLY A 23 -5.35 12.83 -6.96
N THR A 24 -5.45 11.95 -7.97
CA THR A 24 -5.19 12.33 -9.36
C THR A 24 -6.29 13.19 -9.95
N SER A 25 -7.56 12.87 -9.73
CA SER A 25 -8.68 13.68 -10.26
C SER A 25 -8.70 15.09 -9.66
N THR A 26 -8.54 15.22 -8.34
CA THR A 26 -8.50 16.53 -7.67
C THR A 26 -7.23 17.32 -7.99
N GLY A 27 -6.06 16.68 -7.99
CA GLY A 27 -4.79 17.34 -8.33
C GLY A 27 -4.74 17.80 -9.79
N PHE A 28 -5.30 17.00 -10.72
CA PHE A 28 -5.40 17.37 -12.13
C PHE A 28 -6.36 18.54 -12.35
N GLN A 29 -7.50 18.53 -11.66
CA GLN A 29 -8.48 19.61 -11.75
C GLN A 29 -7.91 20.92 -11.18
N MET A 30 -7.24 20.89 -10.03
CA MET A 30 -6.53 22.05 -9.48
C MET A 30 -5.40 22.56 -10.39
N ALA A 31 -4.66 21.65 -11.03
CA ALA A 31 -3.62 22.03 -11.98
C ALA A 31 -4.22 22.74 -13.20
N MET A 32 -5.27 22.17 -13.80
CA MET A 32 -5.95 22.75 -14.96
C MET A 32 -6.65 24.08 -14.63
N ASP A 33 -7.29 24.18 -13.47
CA ASP A 33 -7.94 25.42 -13.02
C ASP A 33 -6.90 26.52 -12.77
N GLY A 34 -5.74 26.19 -12.19
CA GLY A 34 -4.64 27.14 -12.00
C GLY A 34 -3.95 27.57 -13.30
N LEU A 35 -3.84 26.67 -14.28
CA LEU A 35 -3.37 26.99 -15.63
C LEU A 35 -4.38 27.88 -16.37
N ALA A 36 -5.67 27.67 -16.18
CA ALA A 36 -6.73 28.45 -16.82
C ALA A 36 -6.90 29.85 -16.20
N SER A 37 -6.60 30.02 -14.91
CA SER A 37 -6.70 31.31 -14.21
C SER A 37 -5.41 32.15 -14.23
N ASP A 38 -4.34 31.68 -14.89
CA ASP A 38 -2.98 32.24 -14.82
C ASP A 38 -2.43 32.33 -13.37
N ASP A 39 -3.05 31.59 -12.44
CA ASP A 39 -2.63 31.50 -11.04
C ASP A 39 -1.61 30.36 -10.88
N SER A 40 -0.36 30.73 -11.14
CA SER A 40 0.80 29.84 -11.00
C SER A 40 0.89 29.12 -9.64
N GLY A 41 0.32 29.70 -8.57
CA GLY A 41 0.28 29.06 -7.25
C GLY A 41 -0.66 27.86 -7.20
N ALA A 42 -1.88 28.02 -7.72
CA ALA A 42 -2.86 26.95 -7.81
C ALA A 42 -2.40 25.82 -8.74
N ALA A 43 -1.78 26.17 -9.87
CA ALA A 43 -1.23 25.20 -10.80
C ALA A 43 -0.10 24.36 -10.15
N MET A 44 0.82 25.02 -9.44
CA MET A 44 1.93 24.36 -8.77
C MET A 44 1.45 23.47 -7.61
N LEU A 45 0.46 23.91 -6.84
CA LEU A 45 -0.17 23.10 -5.79
C LEU A 45 -0.87 21.86 -6.37
N GLY A 46 -1.59 22.00 -7.49
CA GLY A 46 -2.20 20.87 -8.19
C GLY A 46 -1.18 19.82 -8.63
N VAL A 47 -0.05 20.26 -9.21
CA VAL A 47 1.05 19.37 -9.62
C VAL A 47 1.73 18.68 -8.43
N ILE A 48 1.97 19.40 -7.33
CA ILE A 48 2.54 18.83 -6.09
C ILE A 48 1.60 17.77 -5.52
N GLN A 49 0.30 18.05 -5.48
CA GLN A 49 -0.71 17.10 -5.03
C GLN A 49 -0.73 15.83 -5.89
N LEU A 50 -0.60 16.00 -7.21
CA LEU A 50 -0.49 14.90 -8.17
C LEU A 50 0.74 14.03 -7.90
N LEU A 51 1.91 14.64 -7.68
CA LEU A 51 3.15 13.94 -7.31
C LEU A 51 2.99 13.17 -5.99
N LEU A 52 2.44 13.82 -4.95
CA LEU A 52 2.20 13.20 -3.64
C LEU A 52 1.25 12.00 -3.76
N SER A 53 0.19 12.13 -4.58
CA SER A 53 -0.80 11.05 -4.77
C SER A 53 -0.20 9.78 -5.37
N VAL A 54 0.91 9.88 -6.12
CA VAL A 54 1.63 8.74 -6.70
C VAL A 54 2.73 8.23 -5.76
N LEU A 55 3.47 9.14 -5.12
CA LEU A 55 4.56 8.83 -4.20
C LEU A 55 4.10 8.07 -2.95
N PHE A 56 3.00 8.49 -2.31
CA PHE A 56 2.51 7.86 -1.08
C PHE A 56 2.15 6.37 -1.28
N PRO A 57 1.37 5.97 -2.29
CA PRO A 57 1.11 4.57 -2.59
C PRO A 57 2.37 3.75 -2.87
N LEU A 58 3.33 4.31 -3.62
CA LEU A 58 4.61 3.65 -3.90
C LEU A 58 5.37 3.37 -2.60
N VAL A 59 5.53 4.37 -1.73
CA VAL A 59 6.19 4.22 -0.43
C VAL A 59 5.49 3.18 0.44
N ALA A 60 4.15 3.16 0.45
CA ALA A 60 3.37 2.18 1.20
C ALA A 60 3.62 0.74 0.69
N ILE A 61 3.65 0.54 -0.64
CA ILE A 61 3.93 -0.77 -1.26
C ILE A 61 5.37 -1.21 -0.93
N PHE A 62 6.35 -0.33 -1.09
CA PHE A 62 7.75 -0.64 -0.76
C PHE A 62 7.93 -0.96 0.73
N SER A 63 7.27 -0.22 1.62
CA SER A 63 7.30 -0.48 3.06
C SER A 63 6.67 -1.83 3.41
N ALA A 64 5.54 -2.17 2.78
CA ALA A 64 4.90 -3.47 2.94
C ALA A 64 5.81 -4.62 2.47
N LEU A 65 6.43 -4.49 1.29
CA LEU A 65 7.41 -5.46 0.79
C LEU A 65 8.63 -5.60 1.72
N GLY A 66 9.11 -4.49 2.28
CA GLY A 66 10.19 -4.47 3.26
C GLY A 66 9.83 -5.22 4.53
N LEU A 67 8.66 -4.95 5.12
CA LEU A 67 8.15 -5.64 6.29
C LEU A 67 8.01 -7.15 6.06
N VAL A 68 7.44 -7.53 4.91
CA VAL A 68 7.32 -8.94 4.51
C VAL A 68 8.70 -9.60 4.43
N LYS A 69 9.70 -8.95 3.81
CA LYS A 69 11.08 -9.49 3.75
C LYS A 69 11.69 -9.65 5.14
N VAL A 70 11.51 -8.68 6.02
CA VAL A 70 12.01 -8.74 7.41
C VAL A 70 11.35 -9.89 8.18
N LEU A 71 10.04 -10.05 8.03
CA LEU A 71 9.29 -11.15 8.66
C LEU A 71 9.76 -12.51 8.13
N ILE A 72 9.93 -12.66 6.82
CA ILE A 72 10.48 -13.90 6.21
C ILE A 72 11.90 -14.18 6.71
N ALA A 73 12.75 -13.17 6.85
CA ALA A 73 14.12 -13.33 7.36
C ALA A 73 14.13 -13.77 8.84
N ARG A 74 13.26 -13.22 9.68
CA ARG A 74 13.08 -13.67 11.08
C ARG A 74 12.58 -15.10 11.15
N CYS A 75 11.66 -15.47 10.26
CA CYS A 75 11.15 -16.83 10.11
C CYS A 75 12.24 -17.84 9.72
N LYS A 76 13.14 -17.46 8.79
CA LYS A 76 14.29 -18.26 8.39
C LYS A 76 15.28 -18.49 9.54
N LYS A 77 15.47 -17.49 10.42
CA LYS A 77 16.31 -17.64 11.63
C LYS A 77 15.74 -18.63 12.66
N ARG A 78 14.43 -18.87 12.68
CA ARG A 78 13.76 -19.85 13.58
C ARG A 78 13.76 -21.29 13.06
N GLY A 79 14.45 -21.59 11.94
CA GLY A 79 14.61 -22.97 11.45
C GLY A 79 13.49 -23.50 10.55
N HIS A 80 12.52 -22.66 10.17
CA HIS A 80 11.51 -23.03 9.18
C HIS A 80 12.05 -22.95 7.75
N LYS A 81 11.61 -23.88 6.88
CA LYS A 81 11.88 -23.85 5.43
C LYS A 81 11.42 -22.50 4.88
N GLY A 82 12.36 -21.69 4.42
CA GLY A 82 12.11 -20.30 4.02
C GLY A 82 11.00 -20.17 2.98
N GLY A 83 10.21 -19.10 3.08
CA GLY A 83 9.09 -18.80 2.20
C GLY A 83 7.95 -18.12 2.94
N PHE A 84 6.97 -17.60 2.19
CA PHE A 84 5.74 -17.04 2.76
C PHE A 84 5.00 -18.03 3.67
N SER A 85 5.19 -19.34 3.46
CA SER A 85 4.61 -20.39 4.29
C SER A 85 4.97 -20.28 5.77
N CYS A 86 6.14 -19.74 6.15
CA CYS A 86 6.49 -19.57 7.56
C CYS A 86 5.67 -18.46 8.25
N LEU A 87 5.35 -17.39 7.51
CA LEU A 87 4.49 -16.29 7.98
C LEU A 87 3.03 -16.74 8.10
N PHE A 88 2.65 -17.80 7.38
CA PHE A 88 1.31 -18.39 7.39
C PHE A 88 1.15 -19.62 8.30
N ASN A 89 2.23 -20.24 8.78
CA ASN A 89 2.16 -21.46 9.60
C ASN A 89 2.08 -21.18 11.12
N GLU A 90 2.24 -19.93 11.55
CA GLU A 90 2.13 -19.57 12.99
C GLU A 90 0.69 -19.75 13.52
N GLU A 91 -0.34 -19.72 12.66
CA GLU A 91 -1.73 -20.02 13.04
C GLU A 91 -2.07 -21.52 13.16
N HIS A 92 -1.17 -22.44 12.77
CA HIS A 92 -1.38 -23.90 12.91
C HIS A 92 -0.48 -24.57 13.96
N VAL A 93 0.41 -23.81 14.60
CA VAL A 93 1.24 -24.29 15.74
C VAL A 93 0.85 -23.57 17.04
N GLY A 94 -0.42 -23.13 17.15
CA GLY A 94 -1.05 -22.73 18.41
C GLY A 94 -2.10 -23.75 18.89
N GLY A 95 -2.16 -24.93 18.27
CA GLY A 95 -3.21 -25.93 18.45
C GLY A 95 -2.69 -27.36 18.47
N LYS A 96 -1.62 -27.61 19.23
CA LYS A 96 -1.35 -28.96 19.74
C LYS A 96 -1.12 -28.89 21.24
N GLU A 97 -2.24 -28.73 21.95
CA GLU A 97 -2.35 -29.30 23.28
C GLU A 97 -2.09 -30.81 23.16
N ARG A 98 -1.10 -31.28 23.93
CA ARG A 98 -0.82 -32.66 24.35
C ARG A 98 -0.40 -33.66 23.27
#